data_AF-A0A973SIU6-F1
#
_entry.id   AF-A0A973SIU6-F1
#
_cell.length_a   1.000
_cell.length_b   1.000
_cell.length_c   1.000
_cell.angle_alpha   90.00
_cell.angle_beta   90.00
_cell.angle_gamma   90.00
#
_symmetry.space_group_name_H-M   'P 1'
#
loop_
_entity.id
_entity.type
_entity.pdbx_description
1 polymer ?
#
loop_
_entity_poly.entity_id
_entity_poly.type
_entity_poly.pdbx_seq_one_letter_code
_entity_poly.pdbx_strand_id
1 'polypeptide(L)'
;MQLLRGLTRRRSAVAEARRVAGGWASAHPALAAQLVASPRPGSTLVDYDLLIDDPAGGGTIMLGVQVDDGASWLVDHATHWAASRLLTVDGTPVSISEAMLMLRSLTRPGLSPQDELVRFCVLRNAAAREQVTLDDVQAAADGFRRRRGLTGRDDMRAWLDRMGMSAEAFHDHMSASARDHRFRTRTRAELAPGHLARHRDRFARVRAVWAVSADPIDPGELHGPLTGHWNVRLNRAETWAADLPEP
;
A
#
# COMPACT_ATOMS: atom_id res chain seq x y z
N MET A 1 -3.60 14.84 31.88
CA MET A 1 -2.29 15.55 31.76
C MET A 1 -1.20 15.04 32.71
N GLN A 2 -1.52 14.58 33.93
CA GLN A 2 -0.48 14.06 34.84
C GLN A 2 0.27 12.84 34.28
N LEU A 3 -0.40 11.97 33.50
CA LEU A 3 0.23 10.82 32.85
C LEU A 3 1.50 11.21 32.08
N LEU A 4 1.36 12.02 31.02
CA LEU A 4 2.48 12.39 30.14
C LEU A 4 3.60 13.16 30.87
N ARG A 5 3.25 13.95 31.88
CA ARG A 5 4.22 14.68 32.71
C ARG A 5 5.03 13.74 33.61
N GLY A 6 4.47 12.60 34.00
CA GLY A 6 5.13 11.61 34.85
C GLY A 6 6.00 10.59 34.12
N LEU A 7 6.00 10.58 32.78
CA LEU A 7 6.78 9.60 32.00
C LEU A 7 8.25 10.00 31.91
N THR A 8 9.14 9.04 32.22
CA THR A 8 10.58 9.20 32.04
C THR A 8 10.95 9.29 30.56
N ARG A 9 11.57 10.40 30.14
CA ARG A 9 11.96 10.69 28.74
C ARG A 9 13.31 10.11 28.33
N ARG A 10 13.60 8.87 28.72
CA ARG A 10 14.80 8.14 28.28
C ARG A 10 14.41 7.00 27.35
N ARG A 11 15.21 6.76 26.31
CA ARG A 11 15.02 5.63 25.38
C ARG A 11 14.91 4.29 26.10
N SER A 12 15.71 4.10 27.14
CA SER A 12 15.67 2.89 27.97
C SER A 12 14.36 2.72 28.74
N ALA A 13 13.61 3.80 28.97
CA ALA A 13 12.37 3.80 29.75
C ALA A 13 11.11 3.62 28.89
N VAL A 14 11.22 3.49 27.56
CA VAL A 14 10.04 3.41 26.66
C VAL A 14 9.14 2.23 26.99
N ALA A 15 9.71 1.07 27.31
CA ALA A 15 8.93 -0.12 27.67
C ALA A 15 8.13 0.10 28.97
N GLU A 16 8.72 0.78 29.95
CA GLU A 16 8.03 1.16 31.19
C GLU A 16 6.94 2.19 30.93
N ALA A 17 7.24 3.24 30.17
CA ALA A 17 6.26 4.27 29.80
C ALA A 17 5.04 3.67 29.11
N ARG A 18 5.24 2.71 28.19
CA ARG A 18 4.15 1.96 27.54
C ARG A 18 3.31 1.16 28.53
N ARG A 19 3.94 0.50 29.52
CA ARG A 19 3.19 -0.23 30.57
C ARG A 19 2.34 0.73 31.41
N VAL A 20 2.91 1.85 31.84
CA VAL A 20 2.20 2.88 32.63
C VAL A 20 1.01 3.44 31.84
N ALA A 21 1.23 3.82 30.58
CA ALA A 21 0.16 4.31 29.73
C ALA A 21 -0.89 3.24 29.41
N GLY A 22 -0.50 1.98 29.25
CA GLY A 22 -1.43 0.86 29.06
C GLY A 22 -2.33 0.62 30.28
N GLY A 23 -1.78 0.73 31.49
CA GLY A 23 -2.57 0.69 32.74
C GLY A 23 -3.56 1.86 32.82
N TRP A 24 -3.11 3.06 32.47
CA TRP A 24 -3.99 4.24 32.41
C TRP A 24 -5.09 4.08 31.35
N ALA A 25 -4.76 3.61 30.14
CA ALA A 25 -5.73 3.38 29.06
C ALA A 25 -6.75 2.31 29.43
N SER A 26 -6.34 1.25 30.14
CA SER A 26 -7.24 0.21 30.64
C SER A 26 -8.27 0.74 31.64
N ALA A 27 -7.91 1.78 32.41
CA ALA A 27 -8.83 2.48 33.31
C ALA A 27 -9.75 3.48 32.57
N HIS A 28 -9.48 3.79 31.29
CA HIS A 28 -10.22 4.75 30.48
C HIS A 28 -10.57 4.17 29.08
N PRO A 29 -11.29 3.04 29.01
CA PRO A 29 -11.50 2.31 27.75
C PRO A 29 -12.26 3.13 26.69
N ALA A 30 -13.12 4.06 27.12
CA ALA A 30 -13.89 4.94 26.21
C ALA A 30 -13.01 5.88 25.36
N LEU A 31 -11.74 6.09 25.75
CA LEU A 31 -10.81 6.98 25.05
C LEU A 31 -9.98 6.25 23.99
N ALA A 32 -10.00 4.91 23.99
CA ALA A 32 -9.16 4.07 23.12
C ALA A 32 -7.68 4.54 23.06
N ALA A 33 -7.15 5.01 24.19
CA ALA A 33 -5.93 5.80 24.18
C ALA A 33 -4.67 4.96 23.90
N GLN A 34 -3.77 5.51 23.09
CA GLN A 34 -2.52 4.86 22.69
C GLN A 34 -1.33 5.79 22.92
N LEU A 35 -0.26 5.27 23.53
CA LEU A 35 0.99 6.01 23.71
C LEU A 35 1.90 5.82 22.51
N VAL A 36 2.23 6.92 21.84
CA VAL A 36 3.26 6.98 20.81
C VAL A 36 4.55 7.49 21.44
N ALA A 37 5.64 6.79 21.15
CA ALA A 37 6.98 7.18 21.58
C ALA A 37 7.79 7.60 20.36
N SER A 38 8.41 8.77 20.43
CA SER A 38 9.15 9.43 19.35
C SER A 38 10.60 9.63 19.79
N PRO A 39 11.51 8.67 19.54
CA PRO A 39 12.92 8.79 19.94
C PRO A 39 13.67 9.80 19.08
N ARG A 40 14.30 10.80 19.72
CA ARG A 40 15.09 11.82 19.03
C ARG A 40 16.37 11.21 18.41
N PRO A 41 16.62 11.28 17.10
CA PRO A 41 17.82 10.73 16.46
C PRO A 41 19.11 11.19 17.16
N GLY A 42 20.04 10.27 17.40
CA GLY A 42 21.31 10.56 18.08
C GLY A 42 21.21 10.95 19.56
N SER A 43 20.00 11.04 20.13
CA SER A 43 19.78 11.43 21.52
C SER A 43 19.21 10.28 22.34
N THR A 44 19.53 10.26 23.63
CA THR A 44 18.94 9.32 24.60
C THR A 44 17.51 9.71 24.99
N LEU A 45 17.03 10.87 24.53
CA LEU A 45 15.71 11.38 24.84
C LEU A 45 14.62 10.83 23.93
N VAL A 46 13.40 10.78 24.49
CA VAL A 46 12.18 10.36 23.80
C VAL A 46 11.06 11.32 24.14
N ASP A 47 10.31 11.74 23.12
CA ASP A 47 9.06 12.47 23.28
C ASP A 47 7.88 11.50 23.26
N TYR A 48 6.82 11.84 23.98
CA TYR A 48 5.62 11.02 24.08
C TYR A 48 4.39 11.82 23.69
N ASP A 49 3.57 11.21 22.85
CA ASP A 49 2.26 11.71 22.46
C ASP A 49 1.20 10.68 22.86
N LEU A 50 0.09 11.16 23.40
CA LEU A 50 -1.09 10.33 23.66
C LEU A 50 -2.09 10.56 22.54
N LEU A 51 -2.37 9.51 21.77
CA LEU A 51 -3.43 9.49 20.78
C LEU A 51 -4.72 9.02 21.46
N ILE A 52 -5.81 9.74 21.22
CA ILE A 52 -7.13 9.46 21.78
C ILE A 52 -8.12 9.50 20.64
N ASP A 53 -9.02 8.53 20.56
CA ASP A 53 -10.11 8.57 19.58
C ASP A 53 -11.11 9.65 20.00
N ASP A 54 -11.52 10.49 19.05
CA ASP A 54 -12.54 11.52 19.31
C ASP A 54 -13.88 10.84 19.63
N PRO A 55 -14.43 11.01 20.85
CA PRO A 55 -15.70 10.41 21.24
C PRO A 55 -16.89 10.94 20.42
N ALA A 56 -16.77 12.14 19.84
CA ALA A 56 -17.80 12.72 18.98
C ALA A 56 -17.79 12.11 17.55
N GLY A 57 -16.78 11.29 17.24
CA GLY A 57 -16.63 10.57 15.98
C GLY A 57 -15.88 11.35 14.91
N GLY A 58 -14.90 10.69 14.28
CA GLY A 58 -14.30 11.13 13.02
C GLY A 58 -12.85 11.60 13.06
N GLY A 59 -12.15 11.48 14.20
CA GLY A 59 -10.75 11.91 14.29
C GLY A 59 -9.96 11.29 15.44
N THR A 60 -8.67 11.58 15.45
CA THR A 60 -7.74 11.26 16.53
C THR A 60 -7.22 12.56 17.13
N ILE A 61 -7.37 12.71 18.44
CA ILE A 61 -6.81 13.82 19.21
C ILE A 61 -5.41 13.43 19.66
N MET A 62 -4.41 14.25 19.34
CA MET A 62 -3.04 14.08 19.81
C MET A 62 -2.74 15.04 20.95
N LEU A 63 -2.33 14.51 22.10
CA LEU A 63 -1.88 15.29 23.24
C LEU A 63 -0.38 15.06 23.45
N GLY A 64 0.41 16.10 23.20
CA GLY A 64 1.83 16.16 23.54
C GLY A 64 2.05 17.03 24.78
N VAL A 65 3.14 16.76 25.49
CA VAL A 65 3.67 17.68 26.51
C VAL A 65 5.11 18.00 26.13
N GLN A 66 5.50 19.27 26.10
CA GLN A 66 6.90 19.64 26.02
C GLN A 66 7.46 19.81 27.44
N VAL A 67 8.73 19.46 27.62
CA VAL A 67 9.43 19.78 28.87
C VAL A 67 9.71 21.28 28.84
N ASP A 68 9.64 21.93 30.00
CA ASP A 68 10.07 23.32 30.13
C ASP A 68 11.61 23.37 30.06
N ASP A 69 12.13 23.36 28.83
CA ASP A 69 13.56 23.41 28.50
C ASP A 69 13.96 24.75 27.86
N GLY A 70 13.05 25.73 27.88
CA GLY A 70 13.25 27.07 27.31
C GLY A 70 13.16 27.15 25.79
N ALA A 71 12.91 26.03 25.08
CA ALA A 71 12.71 26.05 23.63
C ALA A 71 11.25 26.39 23.28
N SER A 72 11.07 27.30 22.31
CA SER A 72 9.73 27.62 21.81
C SER A 72 9.14 26.41 21.07
N TRP A 73 7.96 25.96 21.51
CA TRP A 73 7.23 24.86 20.87
C TRP A 73 7.10 25.01 19.36
N LEU A 74 6.86 26.23 18.87
CA LEU A 74 6.74 26.49 17.43
C LEU A 74 8.05 26.23 16.67
N VAL A 75 9.20 26.56 17.27
CA VAL A 75 10.52 26.33 16.67
C VAL A 75 10.86 24.85 16.70
N ASP A 76 10.66 24.20 17.85
CA ASP A 76 10.91 22.76 18.02
C ASP A 76 10.01 21.90 17.13
N HIS A 77 8.75 22.32 16.91
CA HIS A 77 7.81 21.58 16.07
C HIS A 77 8.01 21.83 14.57
N ALA A 78 8.33 23.06 14.16
CA ALA A 78 8.64 23.38 12.76
C ALA A 78 9.95 22.76 12.27
N THR A 79 10.89 22.49 13.18
CA THR A 79 12.18 21.86 12.90
C THR A 79 12.30 20.44 13.45
N HIS A 80 11.19 19.88 13.96
CA HIS A 80 11.20 18.57 14.59
C HIS A 80 11.76 17.54 13.60
N TRP A 81 12.68 16.70 14.05
CA TRP A 81 13.26 15.65 13.20
C TRP A 81 12.20 14.68 12.66
N ALA A 82 11.03 14.59 13.31
CA ALA A 82 9.86 13.87 12.81
C ALA A 82 8.96 14.68 11.87
N ALA A 83 9.11 16.01 11.78
CA ALA A 83 8.34 16.86 10.87
C ALA A 83 8.62 16.53 9.38
N SER A 84 9.72 15.84 9.08
CA SER A 84 10.01 15.32 7.75
C SER A 84 9.50 13.89 7.52
N ARG A 85 8.96 13.21 8.54
CA ARG A 85 8.50 11.82 8.50
C ARG A 85 6.98 11.78 8.53
N LEU A 86 6.39 11.13 7.54
CA LEU A 86 4.93 10.99 7.45
C LEU A 86 4.43 9.79 8.26
N LEU A 87 5.11 8.65 8.19
CA LEU A 87 4.71 7.40 8.86
C LEU A 87 5.89 6.44 9.00
N THR A 88 5.72 5.40 9.80
CA THR A 88 6.68 4.30 9.95
C THR A 88 5.93 2.96 9.82
N VAL A 89 6.43 2.05 9.00
CA VAL A 89 5.88 0.70 8.81
C VAL A 89 6.99 -0.32 9.02
N ASP A 90 6.78 -1.25 9.96
CA ASP A 90 7.77 -2.24 10.42
C ASP A 90 9.12 -1.63 10.81
N GLY A 91 9.10 -0.46 11.44
CA GLY A 91 10.31 0.26 11.85
C GLY A 91 11.00 1.05 10.74
N THR A 92 10.51 0.97 9.49
CA THR A 92 11.05 1.76 8.38
C THR A 92 10.30 3.09 8.25
N PRO A 93 10.95 4.25 8.48
CA PRO A 93 10.31 5.54 8.31
C PRO A 93 10.11 5.86 6.82
N VAL A 94 9.03 6.61 6.53
CA VAL A 94 8.75 7.23 5.23
C VAL A 94 8.74 8.73 5.40
N SER A 95 9.49 9.44 4.56
CA SER A 95 9.49 10.90 4.58
C SER A 95 8.26 11.49 3.87
N ILE A 96 7.90 12.74 4.18
CA ILE A 96 6.84 13.47 3.46
C ILE A 96 7.17 13.54 1.96
N SER A 97 8.42 13.87 1.60
CA SER A 97 8.84 13.93 0.19
C SER A 97 8.69 12.60 -0.53
N GLU A 98 9.08 11.50 0.12
CA GLU A 98 8.91 10.15 -0.42
C GLU A 98 7.43 9.79 -0.58
N ALA A 99 6.62 10.04 0.45
CA ALA A 99 5.18 9.81 0.39
C ALA A 99 4.50 10.63 -0.72
N MET A 100 4.89 11.88 -0.92
CA MET A 100 4.36 12.73 -1.99
C MET A 100 4.74 12.21 -3.38
N LEU A 101 5.98 11.72 -3.56
CA LEU A 101 6.40 11.07 -4.80
C LEU A 101 5.58 9.80 -5.07
N MET A 102 5.31 9.02 -4.02
CA MET A 102 4.53 7.80 -4.10
C MET A 102 3.05 8.09 -4.42
N LEU A 103 2.40 8.99 -3.70
CA LEU A 103 0.99 9.33 -3.91
C LEU A 103 0.73 9.88 -5.31
N ARG A 104 1.68 10.63 -5.89
CA ARG A 104 1.60 11.12 -7.27
C ARG A 104 1.77 10.02 -8.34
N SER A 105 2.41 8.90 -7.98
CA SER A 105 2.72 7.82 -8.93
C SER A 105 1.81 6.60 -8.79
N LEU A 106 1.16 6.44 -7.64
CA LEU A 106 0.42 5.22 -7.30
C LEU A 106 -1.09 5.38 -7.33
N THR A 107 -1.65 6.59 -7.26
CA THR A 107 -3.09 6.83 -7.00
C THR A 107 -4.01 5.87 -7.76
N ARG A 108 -4.53 4.87 -7.04
CA ARG A 108 -5.52 3.92 -7.58
C ARG A 108 -6.93 4.33 -7.20
N PRO A 109 -7.92 4.18 -8.12
CA PRO A 109 -9.32 4.31 -7.75
C PRO A 109 -9.69 3.33 -6.61
N GLY A 110 -10.32 3.85 -5.55
CA GLY A 110 -10.91 3.02 -4.48
C GLY A 110 -10.01 2.68 -3.29
N LEU A 111 -8.79 3.22 -3.19
CA LEU A 111 -7.96 3.12 -1.97
C LEU A 111 -7.76 4.48 -1.33
N SER A 112 -7.70 4.49 0.01
CA SER A 112 -7.28 5.70 0.73
C SER A 112 -5.77 5.94 0.52
N PRO A 113 -5.31 7.20 0.49
CA PRO A 113 -3.88 7.52 0.46
C PRO A 113 -3.07 6.77 1.53
N GLN A 114 -3.65 6.60 2.73
CA GLN A 114 -3.03 5.92 3.85
C GLN A 114 -2.81 4.42 3.54
N ASP A 115 -3.83 3.73 3.04
CA ASP A 115 -3.72 2.31 2.67
C ASP A 115 -2.69 2.09 1.56
N GLU A 116 -2.61 3.04 0.64
CA GLU A 116 -1.66 3.01 -0.46
C GLU A 116 -0.21 3.16 0.03
N LEU A 117 0.02 4.09 0.96
CA LEU A 117 1.33 4.27 1.59
C LEU A 117 1.74 3.04 2.42
N VAL A 118 0.82 2.49 3.23
CA VAL A 118 1.08 1.28 4.03
C VAL A 118 1.42 0.11 3.13
N ARG A 119 0.60 -0.13 2.10
CA ARG A 119 0.81 -1.22 1.14
C ARG A 119 2.15 -1.10 0.43
N PHE A 120 2.53 0.11 0.02
CA PHE A 120 3.84 0.34 -0.56
C PHE A 120 4.96 -0.01 0.41
N CYS A 121 4.86 0.41 1.68
CA CYS A 121 5.91 0.12 2.66
C CYS A 121 6.07 -1.38 2.91
N VAL A 122 4.95 -2.10 3.09
CA VAL A 122 4.96 -3.56 3.26
C VAL A 122 5.64 -4.23 2.07
N LEU A 123 5.29 -3.80 0.85
CA LEU A 123 5.87 -4.34 -0.36
C LEU A 123 7.35 -4.00 -0.52
N ARG A 124 7.75 -2.76 -0.23
CA ARG A 124 9.14 -2.32 -0.22
C ARG A 124 9.97 -3.13 0.77
N ASN A 125 9.46 -3.31 1.99
CA ASN A 125 10.12 -4.08 3.03
C ASN A 125 10.26 -5.56 2.63
N ALA A 126 9.23 -6.15 2.02
CA ALA A 126 9.27 -7.52 1.52
C ALA A 126 10.27 -7.68 0.36
N ALA A 127 10.31 -6.71 -0.56
CA ALA A 127 11.21 -6.70 -1.71
C ALA A 127 12.65 -6.31 -1.37
N ALA A 128 12.92 -5.69 -0.21
CA ALA A 128 14.26 -5.23 0.17
C ALA A 128 15.30 -6.36 0.24
N ARG A 129 14.85 -7.61 0.44
CA ARG A 129 15.71 -8.80 0.46
C ARG A 129 16.06 -9.34 -0.92
N GLU A 130 15.40 -8.85 -1.98
CA GLU A 130 15.70 -9.27 -3.34
C GLU A 130 17.05 -8.71 -3.78
N GLN A 131 17.88 -9.59 -4.32
CA GLN A 131 19.12 -9.20 -4.98
C GLN A 131 18.80 -8.87 -6.44
N VAL A 132 19.24 -7.71 -6.90
CA VAL A 132 19.05 -7.24 -8.28
C VAL A 132 20.40 -7.03 -8.95
N THR A 133 20.49 -7.37 -10.23
CA THR A 133 21.68 -7.11 -11.04
C THR A 133 21.62 -5.71 -11.64
N LEU A 134 22.72 -5.24 -12.22
CA LEU A 134 22.72 -3.98 -12.99
C LEU A 134 21.75 -4.05 -14.18
N ASP A 135 21.61 -5.22 -14.80
CA ASP A 135 20.66 -5.43 -15.91
C ASP A 135 19.21 -5.27 -15.45
N ASP A 136 18.87 -5.74 -14.25
CA ASP A 136 17.53 -5.56 -13.67
C ASP A 136 17.22 -4.06 -13.48
N VAL A 137 18.20 -3.30 -12.97
CA VAL A 137 18.06 -1.84 -12.77
C VAL A 137 17.94 -1.11 -14.10
N GLN A 138 18.73 -1.50 -15.10
CA GLN A 138 18.67 -0.95 -16.45
C GLN A 138 17.31 -1.25 -17.10
N ALA A 139 16.80 -2.47 -16.99
CA ALA A 139 15.48 -2.85 -17.49
C ALA A 139 14.35 -2.04 -16.82
N ALA A 140 14.46 -1.79 -15.51
CA ALA A 140 13.53 -0.92 -14.78
C ALA A 140 13.58 0.52 -15.30
N ALA A 141 14.78 1.08 -15.50
CA ALA A 141 14.99 2.41 -16.07
C ALA A 141 14.42 2.53 -17.49
N ASP A 142 14.64 1.53 -18.34
CA ASP A 142 14.12 1.50 -19.71
C ASP A 142 12.60 1.46 -19.73
N GLY A 143 12.01 0.61 -18.88
CA GLY A 143 10.55 0.54 -18.72
C GLY A 143 9.96 1.86 -18.22
N PHE A 144 10.64 2.51 -17.27
CA PHE A 144 10.25 3.84 -16.78
C PHE A 144 10.27 4.88 -17.89
N ARG A 145 11.39 4.94 -18.65
CA ARG A 145 11.57 5.88 -19.76
C ARG A 145 10.51 5.69 -20.84
N ARG A 146 10.24 4.45 -21.26
CA ARG A 146 9.20 4.14 -22.26
C ARG A 146 7.81 4.63 -21.83
N ARG A 147 7.40 4.38 -20.58
CA ARG A 147 6.07 4.81 -20.07
C ARG A 147 5.91 6.33 -19.99
N ARG A 148 7.02 7.07 -19.94
CA ARG A 148 7.05 8.53 -19.79
C ARG A 148 7.45 9.26 -21.07
N GLY A 149 7.70 8.54 -22.16
CA GLY A 149 8.18 9.13 -23.42
C GLY A 149 9.57 9.75 -23.32
N LEU A 150 10.41 9.29 -22.39
CA LEU A 150 11.76 9.83 -22.16
C LEU A 150 12.77 9.10 -23.05
N THR A 151 12.74 9.38 -24.35
CA THR A 151 13.53 8.66 -25.35
C THR A 151 14.97 9.16 -25.46
N GLY A 152 15.22 10.43 -25.11
CA GLY A 152 16.55 11.05 -25.17
C GLY A 152 17.19 11.28 -23.80
N ARG A 153 18.51 11.53 -23.82
CA ARG A 153 19.26 11.97 -22.64
C ARG A 153 18.78 13.33 -22.13
N ASP A 154 18.50 14.26 -23.06
CA ASP A 154 18.05 15.61 -22.73
C ASP A 154 16.64 15.60 -22.13
N ASP A 155 15.74 14.76 -22.65
CA ASP A 155 14.40 14.53 -22.08
C ASP A 155 14.50 14.02 -20.63
N MET A 156 15.39 13.06 -20.39
CA MET A 156 15.61 12.50 -19.07
C MET A 156 16.18 13.54 -18.10
N ARG A 157 17.15 14.34 -18.54
CA ARG A 157 17.74 15.41 -17.72
C ARG A 157 16.71 16.49 -17.38
N ALA A 158 15.98 16.98 -18.37
CA ALA A 158 14.92 17.95 -18.16
C ALA A 158 13.82 17.40 -17.22
N TRP A 159 13.53 16.10 -17.30
CA TRP A 159 12.60 15.45 -16.37
C TRP A 159 13.16 15.40 -14.94
N LEU A 160 14.43 15.02 -14.75
CA LEU A 160 15.09 15.01 -13.43
C LEU A 160 15.10 16.40 -12.80
N ASP A 161 15.46 17.42 -13.58
CA ASP A 161 15.49 18.81 -13.13
C ASP A 161 14.10 19.29 -12.70
N ARG A 162 13.06 19.02 -13.50
CA ARG A 162 11.66 19.35 -13.14
C ARG A 162 11.19 18.63 -11.89
N MET A 163 11.69 17.42 -11.65
CA MET A 163 11.32 16.62 -10.47
C MET A 163 12.20 16.92 -9.25
N GLY A 164 13.23 17.76 -9.39
CA GLY A 164 14.20 18.03 -8.32
C GLY A 164 14.96 16.79 -7.88
N MET A 165 15.23 15.85 -8.79
CA MET A 165 15.82 14.54 -8.48
C MET A 165 17.24 14.43 -9.04
N SER A 166 18.19 14.00 -8.22
CA SER A 166 19.55 13.71 -8.68
C SER A 166 19.62 12.40 -9.48
N ALA A 167 20.68 12.22 -10.26
CA ALA A 167 20.91 10.95 -10.98
C ALA A 167 21.08 9.76 -10.03
N GLU A 168 21.70 9.98 -8.87
CA GLU A 168 21.84 8.98 -7.80
C GLU A 168 20.47 8.61 -7.21
N ALA A 169 19.65 9.59 -6.85
CA ALA A 169 18.30 9.36 -6.35
C ALA A 169 17.43 8.62 -7.38
N PHE A 170 17.61 8.91 -8.67
CA PHE A 170 16.96 8.17 -9.74
C PHE A 170 17.45 6.72 -9.83
N HIS A 171 18.77 6.48 -9.73
CA HIS A 171 19.34 5.13 -9.70
C HIS A 171 18.82 4.32 -8.51
N ASP A 172 18.75 4.92 -7.33
CA ASP A 172 18.17 4.30 -6.13
C ASP A 172 16.69 3.94 -6.34
N HIS A 173 15.93 4.85 -6.95
CA HIS A 173 14.53 4.62 -7.28
C HIS A 173 14.35 3.47 -8.28
N MET A 174 15.22 3.36 -9.29
CA MET A 174 15.20 2.24 -10.25
C MET A 174 15.63 0.93 -9.60
N SER A 175 16.59 0.97 -8.69
CA SER A 175 16.99 -0.20 -7.90
C SER A 175 15.87 -0.73 -7.03
N ALA A 176 15.12 0.16 -6.36
CA ALA A 176 13.92 -0.21 -5.61
C ALA A 176 12.83 -0.79 -6.52
N SER A 177 12.62 -0.19 -7.69
CA SER A 177 11.64 -0.67 -8.68
C SER A 177 11.99 -2.05 -9.24
N ALA A 178 13.28 -2.31 -9.48
CA ALA A 178 13.79 -3.61 -9.92
C ALA A 178 13.54 -4.69 -8.85
N ARG A 179 13.80 -4.38 -7.57
CA ARG A 179 13.53 -5.29 -6.45
C ARG A 179 12.04 -5.62 -6.34
N ASP A 180 11.18 -4.61 -6.43
CA ASP A 180 9.71 -4.80 -6.42
C ASP A 180 9.27 -5.71 -7.57
N HIS A 181 9.78 -5.48 -8.78
CA HIS A 181 9.46 -6.31 -9.94
C HIS A 181 9.90 -7.76 -9.73
N ARG A 182 11.13 -7.98 -9.27
CA ARG A 182 11.69 -9.31 -9.02
C ARG A 182 10.91 -10.05 -7.93
N PHE A 183 10.62 -9.38 -6.81
CA PHE A 183 9.78 -9.90 -5.73
C PHE A 183 8.42 -10.36 -6.28
N ARG A 184 7.71 -9.48 -6.98
CA ARG A 184 6.38 -9.78 -7.54
C ARG A 184 6.42 -10.94 -8.53
N THR A 185 7.43 -10.99 -9.39
CA THR A 185 7.59 -12.07 -10.36
C THR A 185 7.83 -13.40 -9.66
N ARG A 186 8.73 -13.45 -8.66
CA ARG A 186 8.98 -14.65 -7.85
C ARG A 186 7.72 -15.09 -7.10
N THR A 187 7.09 -14.18 -6.38
CA THR A 187 5.85 -14.46 -5.63
C THR A 187 4.73 -14.93 -6.55
N ARG A 188 4.60 -14.36 -7.76
CA ARG A 188 3.63 -14.85 -8.75
C ARG A 188 3.98 -16.26 -9.21
N ALA A 189 5.24 -16.54 -9.55
CA ALA A 189 5.66 -17.88 -9.97
C ALA A 189 5.39 -18.93 -8.88
N GLU A 190 5.57 -18.58 -7.62
CA GLU A 190 5.31 -19.43 -6.47
C GLU A 190 3.81 -19.66 -6.23
N LEU A 191 3.01 -18.59 -6.23
CA LEU A 191 1.61 -18.66 -5.81
C LEU A 191 0.61 -18.95 -6.94
N ALA A 192 0.95 -18.59 -8.19
CA ALA A 192 0.03 -18.69 -9.33
C ALA A 192 -0.44 -20.13 -9.61
N PRO A 193 0.42 -21.18 -9.58
CA PRO A 193 -0.04 -22.54 -9.85
C PRO A 193 -1.11 -23.01 -8.85
N GLY A 194 -0.88 -22.78 -7.56
CA GLY A 194 -1.83 -23.16 -6.51
C GLY A 194 -3.12 -22.33 -6.54
N HIS A 195 -3.04 -21.06 -6.95
CA HIS A 195 -4.21 -20.23 -7.17
C HIS A 195 -5.02 -20.70 -8.39
N LEU A 196 -4.36 -20.94 -9.52
CA LEU A 196 -4.97 -21.47 -10.73
C LEU A 196 -5.65 -22.82 -10.48
N ALA A 197 -5.02 -23.71 -9.72
CA ALA A 197 -5.59 -25.01 -9.40
C ALA A 197 -6.90 -24.91 -8.59
N ARG A 198 -6.98 -23.95 -7.65
CA ARG A 198 -8.17 -23.73 -6.80
C ARG A 198 -9.29 -22.93 -7.48
N HIS A 199 -8.97 -22.20 -8.53
CA HIS A 199 -9.88 -21.29 -9.20
C HIS A 199 -9.92 -21.53 -10.71
N ARG A 200 -9.79 -22.79 -11.15
CA ARG A 200 -9.72 -23.13 -12.58
C ARG A 200 -10.92 -22.61 -13.35
N ASP A 201 -12.10 -22.61 -12.75
CA ASP A 201 -13.34 -22.04 -13.27
C ASP A 201 -13.19 -20.57 -13.69
N ARG A 202 -12.47 -19.76 -12.92
CA ARG A 202 -12.25 -18.33 -13.23
C ARG A 202 -11.32 -18.10 -14.41
N PHE A 203 -10.55 -19.12 -14.79
CA PHE A 203 -9.55 -19.05 -15.86
C PHE A 203 -9.83 -20.06 -16.99
N ALA A 204 -10.97 -20.74 -16.95
CA ALA A 204 -11.37 -21.69 -17.98
C ALA A 204 -11.92 -20.91 -19.16
N ARG A 205 -11.33 -21.09 -20.35
CA ARG A 205 -11.98 -20.71 -21.60
C ARG A 205 -12.97 -21.79 -21.97
N VAL A 206 -14.22 -21.39 -22.17
CA VAL A 206 -15.31 -22.29 -22.53
C VAL A 206 -15.90 -21.88 -23.87
N ARG A 207 -16.36 -22.89 -24.61
CA ARG A 207 -17.26 -22.69 -25.74
C ARG A 207 -18.65 -22.99 -25.24
N ALA A 208 -19.48 -21.97 -25.18
CA ALA A 208 -20.86 -22.11 -24.75
C ALA A 208 -21.80 -21.92 -25.92
N VAL A 209 -22.87 -22.71 -25.91
CA VAL A 209 -24.03 -22.54 -26.79
C VAL A 209 -25.23 -22.43 -25.87
N TRP A 210 -26.00 -21.37 -26.00
CA TRP A 210 -27.29 -21.25 -25.34
C TRP A 210 -28.38 -20.96 -26.37
N ALA A 211 -29.53 -21.56 -26.11
CA ALA A 211 -30.74 -21.46 -26.90
C ALA A 211 -31.72 -20.59 -26.11
N VAL A 212 -32.19 -19.50 -26.71
CA VAL A 212 -33.29 -18.72 -26.15
C VAL A 212 -34.53 -19.00 -27.00
N SER A 213 -35.59 -19.48 -26.36
CA SER A 213 -36.89 -19.75 -26.96
C SER A 213 -37.94 -18.86 -26.31
N ALA A 214 -38.93 -18.43 -27.09
CA ALA A 214 -40.11 -17.76 -26.54
C ALA A 214 -41.00 -18.75 -25.75
N ASP A 215 -40.96 -20.02 -26.13
CA ASP A 215 -41.73 -21.10 -25.50
C ASP A 215 -40.82 -21.97 -24.63
N PRO A 216 -41.29 -22.49 -23.48
CA PRO A 216 -40.54 -23.44 -22.66
C PRO A 216 -40.15 -24.68 -23.48
N ILE A 217 -38.87 -25.08 -23.42
CA ILE A 217 -38.37 -26.29 -24.08
C ILE A 217 -38.01 -27.30 -22.99
N ASP A 218 -38.47 -28.54 -23.12
CA ASP A 218 -38.01 -29.64 -22.28
C ASP A 218 -36.55 -29.98 -22.66
N PRO A 219 -35.59 -29.92 -21.71
CA PRO A 219 -34.20 -30.29 -21.96
C PRO A 219 -34.02 -31.69 -22.57
N GLY A 220 -34.93 -32.64 -22.28
CA GLY A 220 -34.92 -33.98 -22.84
C GLY A 220 -35.23 -34.04 -24.35
N GLU A 221 -35.84 -32.99 -24.90
CA GLU A 221 -36.13 -32.88 -26.34
C GLU A 221 -34.95 -32.32 -27.14
N LEU A 222 -33.95 -31.72 -26.48
CA LEU A 222 -32.76 -31.10 -27.11
C LEU A 222 -31.80 -32.09 -27.82
N HIS A 223 -32.16 -33.37 -27.89
CA HIS A 223 -31.36 -34.40 -28.56
C HIS A 223 -31.54 -34.37 -30.08
N GLY A 224 -30.66 -33.65 -30.79
CA GLY A 224 -30.62 -33.65 -32.25
C GLY A 224 -30.16 -32.31 -32.84
N PRO A 225 -30.20 -32.14 -34.17
CA PRO A 225 -29.96 -30.85 -34.81
C PRO A 225 -31.02 -29.84 -34.38
N LEU A 226 -30.60 -28.73 -33.75
CA LEU A 226 -31.48 -27.62 -33.34
C LEU A 226 -32.14 -26.88 -34.54
N THR A 227 -31.81 -27.29 -35.76
CA THR A 227 -32.29 -26.72 -37.00
C THR A 227 -33.64 -27.34 -37.38
N GLY A 228 -34.74 -26.63 -37.14
CA GLY A 228 -36.03 -26.90 -37.79
C GLY A 228 -37.23 -27.15 -36.87
N HIS A 229 -37.03 -27.33 -35.56
CA HIS A 229 -38.13 -27.69 -34.64
C HIS A 229 -38.62 -26.57 -33.72
N TRP A 230 -37.82 -25.53 -33.48
CA TRP A 230 -38.17 -24.49 -32.52
C TRP A 230 -37.80 -23.09 -33.01
N ASN A 231 -38.55 -22.07 -32.58
CA ASN A 231 -38.25 -20.66 -32.82
C ASN A 231 -37.16 -20.19 -31.85
N VAL A 232 -35.98 -20.80 -31.97
CA VAL A 232 -34.85 -20.65 -31.04
C VAL A 232 -33.80 -19.74 -31.64
N ARG A 233 -33.37 -18.75 -30.86
CA ARG A 233 -32.16 -17.98 -31.15
C ARG A 233 -30.96 -18.66 -30.49
N LEU A 234 -30.06 -19.18 -31.32
CA LEU A 234 -28.80 -19.76 -30.87
C LEU A 234 -27.72 -18.70 -30.81
N ASN A 235 -27.07 -18.58 -29.65
CA ASN A 235 -25.86 -17.78 -29.49
C ASN A 235 -24.69 -18.70 -29.20
N ARG A 236 -23.55 -18.43 -29.84
CA ARG A 236 -22.29 -19.14 -29.62
C ARG A 236 -21.25 -18.13 -29.18
N ALA A 237 -20.58 -18.40 -28.07
CA ALA A 237 -19.49 -17.56 -27.60
C ALA A 237 -18.30 -18.40 -27.14
N GLU A 238 -17.11 -17.88 -27.40
CA GLU A 238 -15.89 -18.32 -26.73
C GLU A 238 -15.54 -17.27 -25.69
N THR A 239 -15.81 -17.57 -24.42
CA THR A 239 -15.67 -16.64 -23.30
C THR A 239 -15.03 -17.32 -22.10
N TRP A 240 -14.78 -16.58 -21.02
CA TRP A 240 -14.39 -17.14 -19.74
C TRP A 240 -15.61 -17.74 -19.04
N ALA A 241 -15.43 -18.88 -18.36
CA ALA A 241 -16.56 -19.53 -17.67
C ALA A 241 -17.20 -18.62 -16.60
N ALA A 242 -16.41 -17.73 -15.98
CA ALA A 242 -16.91 -16.74 -15.02
C ALA A 242 -17.78 -15.64 -15.64
N ASP A 243 -17.70 -15.45 -16.97
CA ASP A 243 -18.47 -14.44 -17.70
C ASP A 243 -19.70 -15.05 -18.39
N LEU A 244 -20.00 -16.34 -18.13
CA LEU A 244 -21.22 -16.93 -18.64
C LEU A 244 -22.43 -16.29 -17.94
N PRO A 245 -23.46 -15.89 -18.70
CA PRO A 245 -24.71 -15.43 -18.10
C PRO A 245 -25.29 -16.56 -17.23
N GLU A 246 -25.90 -16.19 -16.11
CA GLU A 246 -26.65 -17.15 -15.30
C GLU A 246 -27.74 -17.82 -16.16
N PRO A 247 -27.91 -19.14 -16.05
CA PRO A 247 -28.92 -19.88 -16.81
C PRO A 247 -30.35 -19.46 -16.47
#